data_AF-A7T1N9-F1
#
_entry.id   AF-A7T1N9-F1
#
_cell.length_a   1.000
_cell.length_b   1.000
_cell.length_c   1.000
_cell.angle_alpha   90.00
_cell.angle_beta   90.00
_cell.angle_gamma   90.00
#
_symmetry.space_group_name_H-M   'P 1'
#
loop_
_entity.id
_entity.type
_entity.pdbx_description
1 polymer ?
#
loop_
_entity_poly.entity_id
_entity_poly.type
_entity_poly.pdbx_seq_one_letter_code
_entity_poly.pdbx_strand_id
1 'polypeptide(L)'
;MIYNTGKLSEAVNIPFGWDMSSKHSYKLDHGQNLAKHYNRLLRRNKKLSGMSLRFCGYQIAYFLWGYLIMFAILVAVVLFISLCVVILPSLLDPEIINIIINILIGLVPTVALALFVWLFQKILAVFVFKDRSINSKVVNIDNRRCYLLLSFFFFFFNILVGLMSCVLRILKGMLLGIMFIGRIDRPLLMKGFTGMDTDWALNLTPLPKKRAILTNLPPRVILNTLPFP
;
A
#
# COMPACT_ATOMS: atom_id res chain seq x y z
N MET A 1 -20.92 -25.61 50.81
CA MET A 1 -19.65 -25.94 51.50
C MET A 1 -18.92 -24.64 51.75
N ILE A 2 -18.69 -24.37 53.02
CA ILE A 2 -18.34 -23.08 53.62
C ILE A 2 -16.85 -22.79 53.37
N TYR A 3 -16.50 -21.64 52.81
CA TYR A 3 -15.10 -21.19 52.79
C TYR A 3 -14.80 -20.37 54.04
N ASN A 4 -13.86 -20.92 54.79
CA ASN A 4 -13.45 -20.60 56.14
C ASN A 4 -12.71 -19.26 56.19
N THR A 5 -13.23 -18.32 56.99
CA THR A 5 -12.56 -17.09 57.41
C THR A 5 -11.55 -17.42 58.51
N GLY A 6 -10.25 -17.33 58.23
CA GLY A 6 -9.21 -17.68 59.21
C GLY A 6 -7.89 -16.95 59.05
N LYS A 7 -7.63 -16.07 60.02
CA LYS A 7 -6.32 -15.58 60.51
C LYS A 7 -5.52 -14.59 59.67
N LEU A 8 -5.92 -13.32 59.78
CA LEU A 8 -5.03 -12.17 59.86
C LEU A 8 -4.63 -11.99 61.34
N SER A 9 -3.57 -12.65 61.81
CA SER A 9 -3.01 -12.36 63.15
C SER A 9 -1.52 -12.68 63.19
N GLU A 10 -0.73 -11.83 62.53
CA GLU A 10 0.69 -11.63 62.89
C GLU A 10 1.00 -10.15 62.67
N ALA A 11 0.72 -9.36 63.71
CA ALA A 11 1.05 -7.95 63.78
C ALA A 11 2.55 -7.82 64.10
N VAL A 12 3.35 -7.67 63.05
CA VAL A 12 4.69 -7.11 63.17
C VAL A 12 4.52 -5.59 63.36
N ASN A 13 4.82 -5.11 64.56
CA ASN A 13 4.88 -3.69 64.90
C ASN A 13 5.96 -3.00 64.07
N ILE A 14 5.55 -2.20 63.09
CA ILE A 14 6.41 -1.28 62.33
C ILE A 14 5.88 0.13 62.59
N PRO A 15 6.73 1.11 62.91
CA PRO A 15 6.27 2.39 63.42
C PRO A 15 5.63 3.24 62.31
N PHE A 16 4.63 4.01 62.73
CA PHE A 16 4.38 5.39 62.30
C PHE A 16 4.12 5.63 60.80
N GLY A 17 2.83 5.77 60.47
CA GLY A 17 2.35 6.79 59.54
C GLY A 17 2.72 6.61 58.06
N TRP A 18 2.39 5.46 57.45
CA TRP A 18 2.34 5.35 55.99
C TRP A 18 0.99 4.77 55.56
N ASP A 19 0.26 5.60 54.84
CA ASP A 19 -1.08 5.38 54.30
C ASP A 19 -1.22 4.04 53.55
N MET A 20 -1.78 3.03 54.23
CA MET A 20 -2.16 1.73 53.63
C MET A 20 -3.27 1.85 52.58
N SER A 21 -4.03 2.96 52.57
CA SER A 21 -5.09 3.21 51.59
C SER A 21 -4.52 3.44 50.18
N SER A 22 -3.37 4.12 50.09
CA SER A 22 -2.69 4.40 48.82
C SER A 22 -2.25 3.13 48.07
N LYS A 23 -1.66 2.15 48.78
CA LYS A 23 -1.20 0.87 48.19
C LYS A 23 -2.36 -0.03 47.76
N HIS A 24 -3.47 0.00 48.49
CA HIS A 24 -4.68 -0.74 48.12
C HIS A 24 -5.34 -0.11 46.88
N SER A 25 -5.42 1.22 46.83
CA SER A 25 -5.93 1.98 45.69
C SER A 25 -5.10 1.78 44.41
N TYR A 26 -3.77 1.72 44.53
CA TYR A 26 -2.89 1.44 43.39
C TYR A 26 -3.04 0.02 42.83
N LYS A 27 -3.23 -0.98 43.71
CA LYS A 27 -3.51 -2.37 43.29
C LYS A 27 -4.89 -2.51 42.63
N LEU A 28 -5.89 -1.78 43.14
CA LEU A 28 -7.23 -1.73 42.56
C LEU A 28 -7.23 -1.05 41.18
N ASP A 29 -6.55 0.09 41.02
CA ASP A 29 -6.43 0.77 39.73
C ASP A 29 -5.63 -0.06 38.72
N HIS A 30 -4.54 -0.71 39.16
CA HIS A 30 -3.78 -1.63 38.30
C HIS A 30 -4.63 -2.84 37.88
N GLY A 31 -5.43 -3.42 38.79
CA GLY A 31 -6.37 -4.51 38.50
C GLY A 31 -7.49 -4.09 37.54
N GLN A 32 -8.04 -2.89 37.70
CA GLN A 32 -9.05 -2.32 36.79
C GLN A 32 -8.49 -2.07 35.39
N ASN A 33 -7.25 -1.59 35.28
CA ASN A 33 -6.56 -1.40 34.02
C ASN A 33 -6.23 -2.73 33.32
N LEU A 34 -5.88 -3.76 34.08
CA LEU A 34 -5.67 -5.12 33.57
C LEU A 34 -6.98 -5.73 33.05
N ALA A 35 -8.08 -5.58 33.79
CA ALA A 35 -9.41 -6.05 33.38
C ALA A 35 -9.91 -5.33 32.11
N LYS A 36 -9.69 -4.01 32.01
CA LYS A 36 -9.94 -3.23 30.78
C LYS A 36 -9.09 -3.72 29.60
N HIS A 37 -7.85 -4.16 29.85
CA HIS A 37 -6.98 -4.72 28.81
C HIS A 37 -7.45 -6.12 28.36
N TYR A 38 -7.81 -6.99 29.30
CA TYR A 38 -8.32 -8.34 29.00
C TYR A 38 -9.65 -8.29 28.24
N ASN A 39 -10.58 -7.42 28.66
CA ASN A 39 -11.84 -7.20 27.94
C ASN A 39 -11.64 -6.64 26.52
N ARG A 40 -10.59 -5.84 26.28
CA ARG A 40 -10.21 -5.41 24.92
C ARG A 40 -9.66 -6.56 24.08
N LEU A 41 -8.88 -7.46 24.67
CA LEU A 41 -8.35 -8.64 23.98
C LEU A 41 -9.47 -9.63 23.63
N LEU A 42 -10.39 -9.91 24.55
CA LEU A 42 -11.55 -10.76 24.29
C LEU A 42 -12.47 -10.18 23.22
N ARG A 43 -12.77 -8.87 23.28
CA ARG A 43 -13.54 -8.19 22.21
C ARG A 43 -12.82 -8.25 20.86
N ARG A 44 -11.48 -8.18 20.84
CA ARG A 44 -10.69 -8.39 19.62
C ARG A 44 -10.78 -9.83 19.13
N ASN A 45 -10.64 -10.84 19.98
CA ASN A 45 -10.70 -12.25 19.58
C ASN A 45 -12.07 -12.63 19.01
N LYS A 46 -13.17 -12.15 19.62
CA LYS A 46 -14.52 -12.34 19.08
C LYS A 46 -14.70 -11.64 17.72
N LYS A 47 -14.16 -10.43 17.57
CA LYS A 47 -14.14 -9.73 16.27
C LYS A 47 -13.31 -10.48 15.24
N LEU A 48 -12.13 -10.99 15.61
CA LEU A 48 -11.21 -11.74 14.75
C LEU A 48 -11.86 -13.01 14.21
N SER A 49 -12.49 -13.80 15.08
CA SER A 49 -13.19 -15.03 14.68
C SER A 49 -14.38 -14.74 13.76
N GLY A 50 -15.15 -13.67 14.02
CA GLY A 50 -16.22 -13.23 13.12
C GLY A 50 -15.70 -12.71 11.78
N MET A 51 -14.54 -12.03 11.76
CA MET A 51 -13.90 -11.54 10.54
C MET A 51 -13.31 -12.67 9.70
N SER A 52 -12.69 -13.69 10.31
CA SER A 52 -12.15 -14.85 9.59
C SER A 52 -13.24 -15.67 8.90
N LEU A 53 -14.43 -15.79 9.52
CA LEU A 53 -15.56 -16.50 8.93
C LEU A 53 -16.08 -15.79 7.67
N ARG A 54 -16.09 -14.45 7.68
CA ARG A 54 -16.53 -13.63 6.54
C ARG A 54 -15.49 -13.51 5.44
N PHE A 55 -14.20 -13.58 5.80
CA PHE A 55 -13.08 -13.43 4.86
C PHE A 55 -13.17 -14.42 3.69
N CYS A 56 -13.48 -15.69 3.96
CA CYS A 56 -13.59 -16.71 2.92
C CYS A 56 -14.70 -16.38 1.89
N GLY A 57 -15.85 -15.92 2.36
CA GLY A 57 -16.97 -15.51 1.49
C GLY A 57 -16.67 -14.25 0.67
N TYR A 58 -16.00 -13.27 1.27
CA TYR A 58 -15.54 -12.09 0.53
C TYR A 58 -14.49 -12.45 -0.52
N GLN A 59 -13.56 -13.35 -0.20
CA GLN A 59 -12.51 -13.78 -1.12
C GLN A 59 -13.07 -14.33 -2.43
N ILE A 60 -14.05 -15.24 -2.36
CA ILE A 60 -14.68 -15.79 -3.55
C ILE A 60 -15.54 -14.75 -4.29
N ALA A 61 -16.24 -13.86 -3.56
CA ALA A 61 -17.09 -12.83 -4.15
C ALA A 61 -16.27 -11.81 -4.97
N TYR A 62 -15.14 -11.33 -4.43
CA TYR A 62 -14.26 -10.41 -5.16
C TYR A 62 -13.58 -11.08 -6.36
N PHE A 63 -13.28 -12.38 -6.28
CA PHE A 63 -12.76 -13.12 -7.43
C PHE A 63 -13.80 -13.21 -8.55
N LEU A 64 -15.07 -13.51 -8.22
CA LEU A 64 -16.17 -13.57 -9.19
C LEU A 64 -16.41 -12.20 -9.85
N TRP A 65 -16.50 -11.13 -9.05
CA TRP A 65 -16.66 -9.77 -9.56
C TRP A 65 -15.47 -9.33 -10.40
N GLY A 66 -14.24 -9.67 -9.98
CA GLY A 66 -13.05 -9.40 -10.75
C GLY A 66 -13.08 -10.10 -12.11
N TYR A 67 -13.50 -11.36 -12.17
CA TYR A 67 -13.68 -12.09 -13.43
C TYR A 67 -14.72 -11.45 -14.34
N LEU A 68 -15.91 -11.08 -13.81
CA LEU A 68 -16.96 -10.43 -14.59
C LEU A 68 -16.53 -9.07 -15.15
N ILE A 69 -15.87 -8.25 -14.34
CA ILE A 69 -15.35 -6.95 -14.76
C ILE A 69 -14.27 -7.12 -15.84
N MET A 70 -13.35 -8.06 -15.65
CA MET A 70 -12.32 -8.36 -16.65
C MET A 70 -12.92 -8.82 -17.98
N PHE A 71 -13.92 -9.70 -17.91
CA PHE A 71 -14.63 -10.17 -19.09
C PHE A 71 -15.36 -9.02 -19.81
N ALA A 72 -16.07 -8.16 -19.06
CA ALA A 72 -16.74 -7.00 -19.63
C ALA A 72 -15.76 -6.01 -20.30
N ILE A 73 -14.62 -5.74 -19.66
CA ILE A 73 -13.56 -4.89 -20.23
C ILE A 73 -12.98 -5.53 -21.49
N LEU A 74 -12.71 -6.84 -21.48
CA LEU A 74 -12.19 -7.55 -22.65
C LEU A 74 -13.16 -7.44 -23.83
N VAL A 75 -14.45 -7.69 -23.60
CA VAL A 75 -15.49 -7.55 -24.63
C VAL A 75 -15.54 -6.11 -25.15
N ALA A 76 -15.52 -5.11 -24.25
CA ALA A 76 -15.51 -3.70 -24.65
C ALA A 76 -14.28 -3.34 -25.49
N VAL A 77 -13.09 -3.84 -25.14
CA VAL A 77 -11.85 -3.62 -25.91
C VAL A 77 -11.91 -4.28 -27.28
N VAL A 78 -12.40 -5.53 -27.37
CA VAL A 78 -12.56 -6.23 -28.65
C VAL A 78 -13.57 -5.51 -29.55
N LEU A 79 -14.71 -5.08 -29.00
CA LEU A 79 -15.70 -4.31 -29.75
C LEU A 79 -15.13 -2.95 -30.19
N PHE A 80 -14.36 -2.27 -29.34
CA PHE A 80 -13.71 -1.01 -29.68
C PHE A 80 -12.70 -1.19 -30.82
N ILE A 81 -11.86 -2.23 -30.77
CA ILE A 81 -10.92 -2.54 -31.84
C ILE A 81 -11.66 -2.88 -33.14
N SER A 82 -12.69 -3.73 -33.06
CA SER A 82 -13.52 -4.08 -34.22
C SER A 82 -14.19 -2.85 -34.82
N LEU A 83 -14.67 -1.92 -34.00
CA LEU A 83 -15.23 -0.65 -34.44
C LEU A 83 -14.19 0.18 -35.18
N CYS A 84 -13.00 0.38 -34.61
CA CYS A 84 -11.95 1.21 -35.20
C CYS A 84 -11.35 0.61 -36.48
N VAL A 85 -11.18 -0.72 -36.56
CA VAL A 85 -10.46 -1.38 -37.66
C VAL A 85 -11.38 -1.84 -38.80
N VAL A 86 -12.61 -2.25 -38.50
CA VAL A 86 -13.49 -2.89 -39.49
C VAL A 86 -14.67 -1.98 -39.86
N ILE A 87 -15.35 -1.44 -38.85
CA ILE A 87 -16.60 -0.70 -39.04
C ILE A 87 -16.31 0.74 -39.49
N LEU A 88 -15.40 1.42 -38.81
CA LEU A 88 -15.07 2.81 -39.11
C LEU A 88 -14.56 3.01 -40.55
N PRO A 89 -13.58 2.23 -41.07
CA PRO A 89 -13.13 2.41 -42.45
C PRO A 89 -14.12 1.92 -43.50
N SER A 90 -15.13 1.11 -43.14
CA SER A 90 -16.18 0.71 -44.08
C SER A 90 -17.31 1.73 -44.18
N LEU A 91 -17.48 2.62 -43.19
CA LEU A 91 -18.49 3.69 -43.19
C LEU A 91 -17.95 5.05 -43.69
N LEU A 92 -16.63 5.28 -43.63
CA LEU A 92 -16.00 6.55 -44.00
C LEU A 92 -15.43 6.50 -45.42
N ASP A 93 -15.49 7.64 -46.11
CA ASP A 93 -14.88 7.80 -47.42
C ASP A 93 -13.36 7.56 -47.36
N PRO A 94 -12.77 6.95 -48.41
CA PRO A 94 -11.35 6.58 -48.42
C PRO A 94 -10.42 7.80 -48.31
N GLU A 95 -10.86 8.99 -48.70
CA GLU A 95 -10.10 10.24 -48.52
C GLU A 95 -9.92 10.62 -47.06
N ILE A 96 -10.98 10.50 -46.25
CA ILE A 96 -10.94 10.86 -44.82
C ILE A 96 -10.01 9.90 -44.06
N ILE A 97 -10.03 8.62 -44.41
CA ILE A 97 -9.14 7.61 -43.83
C ILE A 97 -7.67 7.96 -44.10
N ASN A 98 -7.34 8.36 -45.32
CA ASN A 98 -5.98 8.78 -45.68
C ASN A 98 -5.54 10.02 -44.91
N ILE A 99 -6.44 10.99 -44.69
CA ILE A 99 -6.13 12.17 -43.85
C ILE A 99 -5.81 11.75 -42.42
N ILE A 100 -6.60 10.84 -41.82
CA ILE A 100 -6.37 10.32 -40.47
C ILE A 100 -5.01 9.61 -40.37
N ILE A 101 -4.69 8.74 -41.33
CA ILE A 101 -3.41 8.03 -41.38
C ILE A 101 -2.25 9.02 -41.49
N ASN A 102 -2.37 10.05 -42.34
CA ASN A 102 -1.34 11.07 -42.50
C ASN A 102 -1.11 11.89 -41.21
N ILE A 103 -2.19 12.23 -40.50
CA ILE A 103 -2.09 12.88 -39.18
C ILE A 103 -1.38 11.97 -38.17
N LEU A 104 -1.72 10.67 -38.16
CA LEU A 104 -1.12 9.70 -37.26
C LEU A 104 0.39 9.51 -37.55
N ILE A 105 0.77 9.42 -38.82
CA ILE A 105 2.17 9.36 -39.25
C ILE A 105 2.89 10.66 -38.86
N GLY A 106 2.23 11.82 -38.99
CA GLY A 106 2.76 13.12 -38.56
C GLY A 106 3.01 13.24 -37.05
N LEU A 107 2.33 12.42 -36.23
CA LEU A 107 2.57 12.36 -34.78
C LEU A 107 3.85 11.56 -34.43
N VAL A 108 4.28 10.63 -35.28
CA VAL A 108 5.42 9.74 -35.03
C VAL A 108 6.72 10.51 -34.75
N PRO A 109 7.12 11.53 -35.54
CA PRO A 109 8.30 12.33 -35.26
C PRO A 109 8.26 13.02 -33.89
N THR A 110 7.10 13.47 -33.44
CA THR A 110 6.92 14.12 -32.14
C THR A 110 7.17 13.15 -30.98
N VAL A 111 6.64 11.93 -31.08
CA VAL A 111 6.89 10.86 -30.09
C VAL A 111 8.35 10.44 -30.13
N ALA A 112 8.93 10.29 -31.33
CA ALA A 112 10.33 9.93 -31.51
C ALA A 112 11.27 10.98 -30.91
N LEU A 113 10.98 12.27 -31.08
CA LEU A 113 11.73 13.36 -30.46
C LEU A 113 11.65 13.31 -28.93
N ALA A 114 10.47 13.07 -28.37
CA ALA A 114 10.30 12.94 -26.91
C ALA A 114 11.12 11.76 -26.35
N LEU A 115 11.10 10.61 -27.03
CA LEU A 115 11.92 9.45 -26.67
C LEU A 115 13.42 9.73 -26.80
N PHE A 116 13.83 10.41 -27.87
CA PHE A 116 15.22 10.80 -28.09
C PHE A 116 15.73 11.72 -26.98
N VAL A 117 14.97 12.76 -26.63
CA VAL A 117 15.33 13.68 -25.53
C VAL A 117 15.45 12.92 -24.21
N TRP A 118 14.48 12.06 -23.89
CA TRP A 118 14.52 11.25 -22.66
C TRP A 118 15.77 10.36 -22.60
N LEU A 119 16.11 9.69 -23.71
CA LEU A 119 17.28 8.82 -23.79
C LEU A 119 18.58 9.64 -23.70
N PHE A 120 18.65 10.75 -24.43
CA PHE A 120 19.81 11.63 -24.44
C PHE A 120 20.12 12.20 -23.06
N GLN A 121 19.10 12.66 -22.34
CA GLN A 121 19.25 13.11 -20.95
C GLN A 121 19.71 12.01 -20.02
N LYS A 122 19.21 10.78 -20.19
CA LYS A 122 19.66 9.61 -19.41
C LYS A 122 21.14 9.31 -19.67
N ILE A 123 21.59 9.40 -20.92
CA ILE A 123 22.99 9.20 -21.30
C ILE A 123 23.86 10.31 -20.69
N LEU A 124 23.48 11.59 -20.82
CA LEU A 124 24.19 12.71 -20.21
C LEU A 124 24.30 12.57 -18.68
N ALA A 125 23.22 12.15 -18.02
CA ALA A 125 23.21 11.93 -16.58
C ALA A 125 24.21 10.85 -16.13
N VAL A 126 24.37 9.78 -16.92
CA VAL A 126 25.26 8.67 -16.59
C VAL A 126 26.72 8.94 -16.98
N PHE A 127 26.97 9.58 -18.13
CA PHE A 127 28.31 9.77 -18.67
C PHE A 127 28.96 11.09 -18.25
N VAL A 128 28.20 12.19 -18.23
CA VAL A 128 28.74 13.56 -18.05
C VAL A 128 28.59 14.04 -16.61
N PHE A 129 27.46 13.76 -15.96
CA PHE A 129 27.15 14.35 -14.65
C PHE A 129 27.47 13.45 -13.46
N LYS A 130 27.60 12.13 -13.67
CA LYS A 130 27.89 11.19 -12.59
C LYS A 130 29.38 11.20 -12.27
N ASP A 131 29.72 11.68 -11.08
CA ASP A 131 31.05 11.54 -10.50
C ASP A 131 31.38 10.05 -10.28
N ARG A 132 32.48 9.59 -10.90
CA ARG A 132 32.98 8.21 -10.78
C ARG A 132 33.97 8.03 -9.64
N SER A 133 34.45 9.12 -9.03
CA SER A 133 35.49 9.06 -8.01
C SER A 133 34.97 8.73 -6.61
N ILE A 134 33.71 9.06 -6.32
CA ILE A 134 33.10 8.87 -5.00
C ILE A 134 31.97 7.84 -5.08
N ASN A 135 32.19 6.64 -4.54
CA ASN A 135 31.15 5.61 -4.42
C ASN A 135 30.23 5.90 -3.22
N SER A 136 29.58 7.07 -3.22
CA SER A 136 28.61 7.46 -2.20
C SER A 136 27.19 7.26 -2.71
N LYS A 137 26.28 6.86 -1.82
CA LYS A 137 24.84 6.72 -2.12
C LYS A 137 24.19 8.05 -2.53
N VAL A 138 24.84 9.18 -2.22
CA VAL A 138 24.46 10.52 -2.69
C VAL A 138 25.06 10.78 -4.07
N VAL A 139 24.20 11.14 -5.02
CA VAL A 139 24.59 11.50 -6.39
C VAL A 139 25.33 12.83 -6.33
N ASN A 140 26.64 12.80 -6.59
CA ASN A 140 27.45 14.01 -6.71
C ASN A 140 27.50 14.42 -8.19
N ILE A 141 27.25 15.70 -8.48
CA ILE A 141 27.21 16.23 -9.84
C ILE A 141 28.59 16.78 -10.20
N ASP A 142 29.22 16.17 -11.19
CA ASP A 142 30.43 16.70 -11.83
C ASP A 142 30.09 17.84 -12.78
N ASN A 143 30.90 18.90 -12.75
CA ASN A 143 30.76 20.10 -13.60
C ASN A 143 29.37 20.78 -13.53
N ARG A 144 29.06 21.36 -12.37
CA ARG A 144 27.79 22.07 -12.11
C ARG A 144 27.40 23.09 -13.18
N ARG A 145 28.36 23.81 -13.78
CA ARG A 145 28.08 24.83 -14.82
C ARG A 145 27.46 24.21 -16.08
N CYS A 146 27.98 23.07 -16.53
CA CYS A 146 27.44 22.36 -17.69
C CYS A 146 26.03 21.81 -17.42
N TYR A 147 25.81 21.28 -16.21
CA TYR A 147 24.48 20.83 -15.77
C TYR A 147 23.44 21.96 -15.79
N LEU A 148 23.79 23.15 -15.29
CA LEU A 148 22.88 24.31 -15.33
C LEU A 148 22.54 24.72 -16.76
N LEU A 149 23.53 24.81 -17.67
CA LEU A 149 23.30 25.20 -19.06
C LEU A 149 22.43 24.19 -19.81
N LEU A 150 22.71 22.89 -19.66
CA LEU A 150 21.94 21.83 -20.31
C LEU A 150 20.52 21.75 -19.74
N SER A 151 20.34 21.93 -18.42
CA SER A 151 19.02 21.95 -17.80
C SER A 151 18.17 23.12 -18.30
N PHE A 152 18.77 24.28 -18.51
CA PHE A 152 18.10 25.44 -19.08
C PHE A 152 17.71 25.21 -20.55
N PHE A 153 18.62 24.66 -21.36
CA PHE A 153 18.34 24.33 -22.76
C PHE A 153 17.22 23.28 -22.93
N PHE A 154 17.23 22.24 -22.10
CA PHE A 154 16.23 21.16 -22.17
C PHE A 154 14.90 21.48 -21.48
N PHE A 155 14.75 22.66 -20.88
CA PHE A 155 13.57 23.04 -20.11
C PHE A 155 12.26 22.84 -20.91
N PHE A 156 12.18 23.37 -22.13
CA PHE A 156 10.97 23.26 -22.96
C PHE A 156 10.69 21.82 -23.42
N PHE A 157 11.72 21.06 -23.77
CA PHE A 157 11.55 19.66 -24.17
C PHE A 157 11.09 18.79 -22.99
N ASN A 158 11.53 19.10 -21.78
CA ASN A 158 11.08 18.40 -20.57
C ASN A 158 9.59 18.62 -20.27
N ILE A 159 9.02 19.76 -20.65
CA ILE A 159 7.56 19.98 -20.55
C ILE A 159 6.82 18.99 -21.45
N LEU A 160 7.26 18.83 -22.71
CA LEU A 160 6.66 17.88 -23.65
C LEU A 160 6.81 16.41 -23.18
N VAL A 161 8.01 16.02 -22.75
CA VAL A 161 8.26 14.69 -22.18
C VAL A 161 7.42 14.47 -20.91
N GLY A 162 7.24 15.50 -20.09
CA GLY A 162 6.40 15.48 -18.89
C GLY A 162 4.93 15.22 -19.20
N LEU A 163 4.37 15.87 -20.24
CA LEU A 163 3.01 15.62 -20.71
C LEU A 163 2.84 14.15 -21.13
N MET A 164 3.76 13.61 -21.92
CA MET A 164 3.73 12.21 -22.34
C MET A 164 3.86 11.25 -21.16
N SER A 165 4.72 11.57 -20.19
CA SER A 165 4.86 10.77 -18.96
C SER A 165 3.60 10.79 -18.10
N CYS A 166 2.83 11.89 -18.10
CA CYS A 166 1.56 11.97 -17.38
C CYS A 166 0.52 11.02 -17.98
N VAL A 167 0.39 11.01 -19.31
CA VAL A 167 -0.49 10.07 -20.02
C VAL A 167 -0.09 8.63 -19.72
N LEU A 168 1.20 8.30 -19.78
CA LEU A 168 1.71 6.98 -19.44
C LEU A 168 1.45 6.60 -17.97
N ARG A 169 1.47 7.56 -17.04
CA ARG A 169 1.15 7.33 -15.63
C ARG A 169 -0.31 6.94 -15.45
N ILE A 170 -1.23 7.64 -16.11
CA ILE A 170 -2.67 7.32 -16.08
C ILE A 170 -2.89 5.92 -16.68
N LEU A 171 -2.31 5.65 -17.86
CA LEU A 171 -2.44 4.37 -18.54
C LEU A 171 -1.94 3.19 -17.69
N LYS A 172 -0.73 3.31 -17.12
CA LYS A 172 -0.19 2.29 -16.21
C LYS A 172 -1.07 2.12 -14.97
N GLY A 173 -1.60 3.22 -14.43
CA GLY A 173 -2.53 3.19 -13.29
C GLY A 173 -3.82 2.43 -13.60
N MET A 174 -4.41 2.68 -14.77
CA MET A 174 -5.61 1.97 -15.22
C MET A 174 -5.35 0.47 -15.42
N LEU A 175 -4.27 0.12 -16.13
CA LEU A 175 -3.91 -1.29 -16.38
C LEU A 175 -3.66 -2.06 -15.08
N LEU A 176 -2.87 -1.47 -14.16
CA LEU A 176 -2.62 -2.08 -12.86
C LEU A 176 -3.89 -2.16 -12.01
N GLY A 177 -4.73 -1.12 -12.02
CA GLY A 177 -6.00 -1.11 -11.29
C GLY A 177 -6.94 -2.22 -11.74
N ILE A 178 -7.05 -2.42 -13.05
CA ILE A 178 -7.84 -3.51 -13.65
C ILE A 178 -7.25 -4.87 -13.26
N MET A 179 -5.93 -5.07 -13.43
CA MET A 179 -5.24 -6.33 -13.07
C MET A 179 -5.39 -6.71 -11.59
N PHE A 180 -5.42 -5.74 -10.68
CA PHE A 180 -5.49 -5.99 -9.24
C PHE A 180 -6.91 -6.00 -8.66
N ILE A 181 -7.95 -5.70 -9.44
CA ILE A 181 -9.35 -5.68 -8.95
C ILE A 181 -9.77 -7.01 -8.33
N GLY A 182 -9.27 -8.13 -8.86
CA GLY A 182 -9.62 -9.49 -8.42
C GLY A 182 -8.80 -10.02 -7.23
N ARG A 183 -7.84 -9.25 -6.69
CA ARG A 183 -6.96 -9.70 -5.59
C ARG A 183 -7.08 -8.81 -4.36
N ILE A 184 -7.56 -9.40 -3.26
CA ILE A 184 -7.69 -8.74 -1.94
C ILE A 184 -6.33 -8.55 -1.24
N ASP A 185 -5.27 -9.26 -1.67
CA ASP A 185 -3.94 -9.23 -1.05
C ASP A 185 -3.22 -7.88 -1.16
N ARG A 186 -3.70 -6.99 -2.04
CA ARG A 186 -3.06 -5.70 -2.32
C ARG A 186 -4.10 -4.59 -2.25
N PRO A 187 -3.92 -3.58 -1.39
CA PRO A 187 -4.79 -2.43 -1.40
C PRO A 187 -4.61 -1.67 -2.71
N LEU A 188 -5.74 -1.28 -3.32
CA LEU A 188 -5.77 -0.46 -4.53
C LEU A 188 -5.48 1.01 -4.19
N LEU A 189 -5.76 1.43 -2.95
CA LEU A 189 -5.48 2.77 -2.47
C LEU A 189 -4.01 3.03 -2.14
N MET A 190 -3.62 4.29 -2.30
CA MET A 190 -2.31 4.80 -1.92
C MET A 190 -2.01 4.56 -0.43
N LYS A 191 -0.72 4.37 -0.11
CA LYS A 191 -0.21 4.26 1.26
C LYS A 191 -0.55 5.56 2.02
N GLY A 192 -1.54 5.50 2.91
CA GLY A 192 -2.09 6.66 3.63
C GLY A 192 -3.62 6.69 3.58
N PHE A 193 -4.21 6.30 2.45
CA PHE A 193 -5.66 6.15 2.29
C PHE A 193 -6.14 4.72 2.46
N THR A 194 -5.21 3.76 2.45
CA THR A 194 -5.07 2.83 3.59
C THR A 194 -6.42 2.51 4.20
N GLY A 195 -6.67 3.21 5.32
CA GLY A 195 -7.89 3.40 6.13
C GLY A 195 -9.29 3.18 5.54
N MET A 196 -9.49 3.45 4.25
CA MET A 196 -10.82 3.61 3.66
C MET A 196 -11.33 2.37 2.93
N ASP A 197 -10.44 1.49 2.48
CA ASP A 197 -10.87 0.25 1.84
C ASP A 197 -11.43 -0.70 2.96
N THR A 198 -12.57 -1.36 2.81
CA THR A 198 -13.09 -2.19 3.94
C THR A 198 -12.29 -3.50 4.09
N ASP A 199 -11.64 -3.96 3.01
CA ASP A 199 -11.06 -5.30 2.91
C ASP A 199 -9.62 -5.42 3.43
N TRP A 200 -8.75 -4.42 3.23
CA TRP A 200 -7.42 -4.38 3.88
C TRP A 200 -7.51 -4.11 5.39
N ALA A 201 -8.56 -3.41 5.86
CA ALA A 201 -8.79 -3.18 7.28
C ALA A 201 -9.07 -4.51 8.01
N LEU A 202 -9.76 -5.42 7.32
CA LEU A 202 -9.96 -6.80 7.74
C LEU A 202 -8.64 -7.60 7.75
N ASN A 203 -7.79 -7.40 6.72
CA ASN A 203 -6.53 -8.13 6.55
C ASN A 203 -5.39 -7.67 7.49
N LEU A 204 -5.44 -6.43 8.00
CA LEU A 204 -4.43 -5.86 8.93
C LEU A 204 -4.86 -5.83 10.40
N THR A 205 -6.02 -6.38 10.72
CA THR A 205 -6.35 -6.78 12.08
C THR A 205 -6.19 -8.29 12.20
N PRO A 206 -4.96 -8.85 12.13
CA PRO A 206 -4.08 -8.88 13.30
C PRO A 206 -2.57 -8.87 13.00
N LEU A 207 -1.83 -8.03 13.74
CA LEU A 207 -0.62 -8.34 14.51
C LEU A 207 0.06 -6.99 14.75
N PRO A 208 -0.09 -6.36 15.93
CA PRO A 208 0.77 -5.25 16.25
C PRO A 208 2.21 -5.72 16.12
N LYS A 209 3.05 -4.81 15.64
CA LYS A 209 4.52 -4.80 15.55
C LYS A 209 5.25 -5.09 16.88
N LYS A 210 4.61 -5.81 17.81
CA LYS A 210 5.10 -6.29 19.11
C LYS A 210 5.60 -7.74 19.05
N ARG A 211 5.80 -8.35 17.88
CA ARG A 211 6.57 -9.61 17.78
C ARG A 211 8.06 -9.40 18.12
N ALA A 212 8.54 -8.15 18.22
CA ALA A 212 9.89 -7.83 18.71
C ALA A 212 10.00 -7.75 20.25
N ILE A 213 8.88 -7.76 20.99
CA ILE A 213 8.89 -7.67 22.46
C ILE A 213 8.65 -9.05 23.10
N LEU A 214 8.02 -9.98 22.38
CA LEU A 214 7.76 -11.35 22.87
C LEU A 214 8.94 -12.32 22.72
N THR A 215 9.99 -11.97 21.98
CA THR A 215 11.23 -12.76 21.89
C THR A 215 12.15 -12.58 23.10
N ASN A 216 11.84 -11.66 24.02
CA ASN A 216 12.62 -11.40 25.23
C ASN A 216 11.91 -11.85 26.53
N LEU A 217 10.81 -12.60 26.44
CA LEU A 217 10.13 -13.17 27.61
C LEU A 217 10.58 -14.62 27.82
N PRO A 218 10.85 -15.03 29.07
CA PRO A 218 11.33 -16.38 29.36
C PRO A 218 10.31 -17.44 28.92
N PRO A 219 10.77 -18.63 28.51
CA PRO A 219 9.98 -19.65 27.81
C PRO A 219 8.76 -20.18 28.59
N ARG A 220 8.64 -19.89 29.89
CA ARG A 220 7.51 -20.32 30.72
C ARG A 220 6.19 -19.58 30.46
N VAL A 221 6.20 -18.41 29.82
CA VAL A 221 4.96 -17.64 29.55
C VAL A 221 4.35 -17.97 28.18
N ILE A 222 5.17 -18.53 27.27
CA ILE A 222 4.75 -18.83 25.90
C ILE A 222 3.80 -20.04 25.86
N LEU A 223 3.98 -21.02 26.76
CA LEU A 223 3.16 -22.24 26.79
C LEU A 223 1.72 -22.04 27.28
N ASN A 224 1.43 -21.03 28.11
CA ASN A 224 0.08 -20.84 28.69
C ASN A 224 -0.81 -19.88 27.90
N THR A 225 -0.35 -19.38 26.76
CA THR A 225 -1.08 -18.34 25.98
C THR A 225 -1.50 -18.78 24.58
N LEU A 226 -1.15 -20.01 24.17
CA LEU A 226 -1.53 -20.56 22.87
C LEU A 226 -2.46 -21.76 23.11
N PRO A 227 -3.78 -21.63 22.90
CA PRO A 227 -4.59 -22.82 22.65
C PRO A 227 -4.28 -23.27 21.22
N PHE A 228 -3.69 -24.44 21.09
CA PHE A 228 -3.74 -25.25 19.89
C PHE A 228 -4.24 -26.64 20.30
N PRO A 229 -4.93 -27.40 19.44
CA PRO A 229 -5.90 -27.02 18.41
C PRO A 229 -7.35 -26.95 18.95
#